data_AF-A0A6J6CDX5-F1
#
_entry.id   AF-A0A6J6CDX5-F1
#
_cell.length_a   1.000
_cell.length_b   1.000
_cell.length_c   1.000
_cell.angle_alpha   90.00
_cell.angle_beta   90.00
_cell.angle_gamma   90.00
#
_symmetry.space_group_name_H-M   'P 1'
#
loop_
_entity.id
_entity.type
_entity.pdbx_description
1 polymer ?
#
loop_
_entity_poly.entity_id
_entity_poly.type
_entity_poly.pdbx_seq_one_letter_code
_entity_poly.pdbx_strand_id
1 'polypeptide(L)' 'MRIGTPAVTTQGMTEPEMAQIAALIARALRGRADDAAIAAVRADVAALCANFTPYS' A
#
# COMPACT_ATOMS: atom_id res chain seq x y z
N MET A 1 13.87 -1.42 -8.12
CA MET A 1 12.49 -0.91 -7.91
C MET A 1 12.60 0.58 -7.68
N ARG A 2 11.85 1.43 -8.41
CA ARG A 2 11.77 2.88 -8.16
C ARG A 2 10.39 3.18 -7.59
N ILE A 3 10.34 3.83 -6.43
CA ILE A 3 9.10 4.18 -5.73
C ILE A 3 8.98 5.70 -5.72
N GLY A 4 7.81 6.22 -6.06
CA GLY A 4 7.50 7.66 -6.02
C GLY A 4 6.23 7.91 -5.21
N THR A 5 6.24 8.98 -4.43
CA THR A 5 5.12 9.44 -3.60
C THR A 5 4.11 10.38 -4.25
N PRO A 6 4.32 11.02 -5.44
CA PRO A 6 3.40 12.04 -5.95
C PRO A 6 1.93 11.60 -6.04
N ALA A 7 1.68 10.35 -6.43
CA ALA A 7 0.32 9.83 -6.55
C ALA A 7 -0.39 9.75 -5.19
N VAL A 8 0.24 9.12 -4.20
CA VAL A 8 -0.36 8.92 -2.86
C VAL A 8 -0.52 10.24 -2.11
N THR A 9 0.42 11.18 -2.24
CA THR A 9 0.29 12.50 -1.63
C THR A 9 -0.80 13.35 -2.29
N THR A 10 -1.01 13.20 -3.60
CA THR A 10 -2.14 13.85 -4.30
C THR A 10 -3.48 13.31 -3.80
N GLN A 11 -3.53 12.05 -3.38
CA GLN A 11 -4.72 11.43 -2.79
C GLN A 11 -4.93 11.77 -1.31
N GLY A 12 -4.08 12.62 -0.72
CA GLY A 12 -4.21 13.04 0.68
C GLY A 12 -3.54 12.12 1.70
N MET A 13 -2.75 11.13 1.26
CA MET A 13 -1.97 10.28 2.16
C MET A 13 -0.75 11.04 2.72
N THR A 14 -0.44 10.84 3.99
CA THR A 14 0.62 11.52 4.75
C THR A 14 1.61 10.51 5.36
N GLU A 15 2.47 10.96 6.28
CA GLU A 15 3.52 10.15 6.91
C GLU A 15 3.01 8.84 7.56
N PRO A 16 1.86 8.79 8.26
CA PRO A 16 1.33 7.57 8.83
C PRO A 16 0.99 6.52 7.76
N GLU A 17 0.34 6.93 6.68
CA GLU A 17 0.00 6.03 5.57
C GLU A 17 1.26 5.55 4.85
N MET A 18 2.28 6.42 4.71
CA MET A 18 3.56 6.03 4.11
C MET A 18 4.28 4.95 4.92
N ALA A 19 4.21 4.99 6.26
CA ALA A 19 4.75 3.93 7.10
C ALA A 19 4.01 2.60 6.88
N GLN A 20 2.68 2.65 6.76
CA GLN A 20 1.86 1.47 6.45
C GLN A 20 2.18 0.90 5.06
N ILE A 21 2.29 1.75 4.03
CA ILE A 21 2.66 1.35 2.67
C ILE A 21 4.04 0.67 2.66
N ALA A 22 5.03 1.23 3.36
CA ALA A 22 6.35 0.63 3.46
C ALA A 22 6.30 -0.77 4.11
N ALA A 23 5.51 -0.94 5.17
CA ALA A 23 5.31 -2.23 5.82
C ALA A 23 4.64 -3.26 4.90
N LEU A 24 3.65 -2.84 4.10
CA LEU A 24 2.97 -3.68 3.11
C LEU A 24 3.92 -4.10 1.99
N ILE A 25 4.76 -3.18 1.48
CA ILE A 25 5.81 -3.49 0.51
C ILE A 25 6.79 -4.51 1.07
N ALA A 26 7.26 -4.32 2.31
CA ALA A 26 8.19 -5.24 2.96
C ALA A 26 7.57 -6.63 3.20
N ARG A 27 6.27 -6.71 3.52
CA ARG A 27 5.53 -7.98 3.64
C ARG A 27 5.41 -8.68 2.29
N ALA A 28 5.03 -7.97 1.23
CA ALA A 28 4.93 -8.51 -0.13
C ALA A 28 6.27 -9.07 -0.63
N LEU A 29 7.37 -8.35 -0.38
CA LEU A 29 8.71 -8.78 -0.80
C LEU A 29 9.19 -10.03 -0.05
N ARG A 30 8.89 -10.13 1.25
CA ARG A 30 9.25 -11.29 2.08
C ARG A 30 8.39 -12.52 1.77
N GLY A 31 7.08 -12.30 1.58
CA GLY A 31 6.11 -13.35 1.26
C GLY A 31 5.91 -13.60 -0.23
N ARG A 32 6.84 -13.19 -1.10
CA ARG A 32 6.64 -13.19 -2.57
C ARG A 32 6.36 -14.56 -3.20
N ALA A 33 6.65 -15.65 -2.50
CA ALA A 33 6.41 -17.03 -2.95
C ALA A 33 5.23 -17.69 -2.23
N ASP A 34 4.56 -16.94 -1.34
CA ASP A 34 3.39 -17.37 -0.59
C ASP A 34 2.16 -16.61 -1.09
N ASP A 35 1.35 -17.31 -1.88
CA ASP A 35 0.14 -16.74 -2.49
C ASP A 35 -0.87 -16.26 -1.44
N ALA A 36 -0.95 -16.91 -0.27
CA ALA A 36 -1.84 -16.49 0.80
C ALA A 36 -1.33 -15.18 1.44
N ALA A 37 -0.03 -15.04 1.63
CA ALA A 37 0.58 -13.80 2.11
C ALA A 37 0.36 -12.64 1.12
N ILE A 38 0.49 -12.89 -0.18
CA ILE A 38 0.22 -11.89 -1.22
C ILE A 38 -1.26 -11.50 -1.26
N ALA A 39 -2.17 -12.47 -1.13
CA ALA A 39 -3.61 -12.20 -1.07
C ALA A 39 -3.99 -11.34 0.14
N ALA A 40 -3.41 -11.62 1.31
CA ALA A 40 -3.62 -10.81 2.52
C ALA A 40 -3.10 -9.38 2.33
N VAL A 41 -1.90 -9.20 1.77
CA VAL A 41 -1.37 -7.86 1.47
C VAL A 41 -2.26 -7.11 0.48
N ARG A 42 -2.82 -7.79 -0.54
CA ARG A 42 -3.77 -7.16 -1.47
C ARG A 42 -5.02 -6.65 -0.76
N ALA A 43 -5.57 -7.43 0.18
CA ALA A 43 -6.74 -7.01 0.96
C ALA A 43 -6.42 -5.79 1.83
N ASP A 44 -5.28 -5.80 2.52
CA ASP A 44 -4.82 -4.68 3.35
C ASP A 44 -4.62 -3.40 2.53
N VAL A 45 -4.04 -3.50 1.32
CA VAL A 45 -3.89 -2.37 0.39
C VAL A 45 -5.24 -1.81 -0.04
N ALA A 46 -6.21 -2.68 -0.37
CA ALA A 46 -7.54 -2.24 -0.78
C ALA A 46 -8.26 -1.50 0.37
N ALA A 47 -8.14 -1.99 1.59
CA ALA A 47 -8.69 -1.33 2.78
C ALA A 47 -8.08 0.06 3.02
N LEU A 48 -6.75 0.19 2.84
CA LEU A 48 -6.09 1.50 2.92
C LEU A 48 -6.60 2.45 1.84
N CYS A 49 -6.63 2.02 0.58
CA CYS A 49 -7.06 2.86 -0.54
C CYS A 49 -8.54 3.27 -0.48
N ALA A 50 -9.41 2.45 0.15
CA ALA A 50 -10.82 2.79 0.31
C ALA A 50 -11.05 4.09 1.09
N ASN A 51 -10.10 4.48 1.95
CA ASN A 51 -10.16 5.75 2.70
C ASN A 51 -9.75 6.97 1.88
N PHE A 52 -9.15 6.76 0.69
CA PHE A 52 -8.56 7.82 -0.14
C PHE A 52 -9.05 7.65 -1.59
N THR A 53 -10.35 7.92 -1.82
CA THR A 53 -10.97 7.74 -3.13
C THR A 53 -10.54 8.84 -4.10
N PRO A 54 -9.97 8.50 -5.28
CA PRO A 54 -9.62 9.51 -6.27
C PRO A 54 -10.84 10.18 -6.88
N TYR A 55 -10.78 11.51 -7.00
CA TYR A 55 -11.75 12.33 -7.72
C TYR A 55 -13.16 12.39 -7.10
N SER A 56 -13.26 12.31 -5.77
CA SER A 56 -14.50 12.63 -5.03
C SER A 56 -14.80 14.12 -4.99
#